data_AF-A0A7U4DQ28-F1
#
_entry.id   AF-A0A7U4DQ28-F1
#
_cell.length_a   1.000
_cell.length_b   1.000
_cell.length_c   1.000
_cell.angle_alpha   90.00
_cell.angle_beta   90.00
_cell.angle_gamma   90.00
#
_symmetry.space_group_name_H-M   'P 1'
#
loop_
_entity.id
_entity.type
_entity.pdbx_description
1 polymer ?
#
loop_
_entity_poly.entity_id
_entity_poly.type
_entity_poly.pdbx_seq_one_letter_code
_entity_poly.pdbx_strand_id
1 'polypeptide(L)'
;MSVFHPTRLSLPLVLLAVLLCLTLPCSAAETTKEEAMVPLHVAAGTNLIHIARDYCRDRSDWKTIARINQLSDPYLIIRDTRIQVPLSLLVIERLSATVASIHGQVHLSADGRDPVALRQGDTLLPGQTVRTGADGYTHLLLPNNTYTRIEPDSQLTLNYLLRLKDGNVKADFFLGRGNVIHWVQDKLRANESFQTRTPIAVTGIRGTEFRLKMAEITANTVETLRGRVEVSSSGRATTLGPGQGLRVEEGQPPQPPRPLPDPPDKPALEPLYRSLPVIIAAPPHAKAKAIRLRITADRQTQATLFDQSVAPGGRFTIGTLSDGALFASLTAIDQDNFESTVVGPLPFNLRTVPANPMIVSPKSGSTLWGTHGTIEWLDSDQVDHYDLQLARNPEFTDLIDRQQIKEARYTSPELQPGTYYFRVKAVAPDGFTTLYSIPVAWTLKPAPKMDGMEATANQRPTLQWPAMADGWAYDLQVASDKDFGQLVVDQQGLPTTSYTLEDMLAAGTYHVRIRGVENGQPVSPWTPPQTMTVKPKPLGWEELFFGAVTLGLILL
;
A
#
# COMPACT_ATOMS: atom_id res chain seq x y z
N MET A 1 -43.54 74.63 26.76
CA MET A 1 -42.82 74.83 28.04
C MET A 1 -43.51 73.91 29.05
N SER A 2 -42.99 72.69 29.21
CA SER A 2 -42.26 72.24 30.42
C SER A 2 -43.17 72.29 31.66
N VAL A 3 -43.47 71.22 32.40
CA VAL A 3 -42.64 70.08 32.80
C VAL A 3 -43.52 69.09 33.61
N PHE A 4 -43.28 67.79 33.39
CA PHE A 4 -43.36 66.63 34.30
C PHE A 4 -44.68 66.09 34.90
N HIS A 5 -45.00 64.88 34.42
CA HIS A 5 -45.52 63.64 35.02
C HIS A 5 -45.22 63.34 36.50
N PRO A 6 -45.72 62.23 37.10
CA PRO A 6 -46.85 61.32 36.75
C PRO A 6 -47.68 60.91 38.01
N THR A 7 -48.66 60.00 37.88
CA THR A 7 -48.76 58.79 38.75
C THR A 7 -49.91 57.87 38.31
N ARG A 8 -49.65 56.56 38.34
CA ARG A 8 -50.61 55.45 38.15
C ARG A 8 -51.22 55.05 39.49
N LEU A 9 -52.45 54.51 39.46
CA LEU A 9 -52.98 53.55 40.44
C LEU A 9 -53.89 52.53 39.73
N SER A 10 -54.05 51.36 40.36
CA SER A 10 -54.43 50.08 39.77
C SER A 10 -55.68 49.43 40.42
N LEU A 11 -56.19 48.38 39.74
CA LEU A 11 -57.22 47.34 40.05
C LEU A 11 -58.68 47.60 39.57
N PRO A 12 -59.55 46.56 39.39
CA PRO A 12 -59.36 45.12 39.03
C PRO A 12 -60.46 44.53 38.07
N LEU A 13 -60.37 43.26 37.63
CA LEU A 13 -61.51 42.29 37.61
C LEU A 13 -61.11 40.84 37.21
N VAL A 14 -61.86 39.87 37.74
CA VAL A 14 -61.73 38.40 37.66
C VAL A 14 -62.88 37.82 36.80
N LEU A 15 -62.63 36.82 35.91
CA LEU A 15 -63.57 35.70 35.63
C LEU A 15 -62.97 34.53 34.79
N LEU A 16 -62.91 33.36 35.43
CA LEU A 16 -63.18 31.95 35.02
C LEU A 16 -63.35 31.52 33.53
N ALA A 17 -62.55 30.54 33.06
CA ALA A 17 -63.00 29.25 32.46
C ALA A 17 -61.79 28.39 31.99
N VAL A 18 -61.72 27.15 32.49
CA VAL A 18 -60.59 26.21 32.38
C VAL A 18 -60.68 25.33 31.13
N LEU A 19 -59.52 25.12 30.52
CA LEU A 19 -59.15 24.22 29.43
C LEU A 19 -59.79 22.81 29.48
N LEU A 20 -60.41 22.40 28.37
CA LEU A 20 -60.55 21.00 27.97
C LEU A 20 -59.82 20.82 26.62
N CYS A 21 -58.50 20.58 26.67
CA CYS A 21 -57.69 20.30 25.48
C CYS A 21 -57.84 18.82 25.10
N LEU A 22 -58.37 18.60 23.89
CA LEU A 22 -58.46 17.32 23.21
C LEU A 22 -57.07 16.68 23.05
N THR A 23 -56.88 15.53 23.67
CA THR A 23 -55.77 14.61 23.41
C THR A 23 -56.04 13.87 22.10
N LEU A 24 -55.40 14.31 21.02
CA LEU A 24 -55.25 13.47 19.82
C LEU A 24 -54.23 12.36 20.16
N PRO A 25 -54.59 11.07 20.08
CA PRO A 25 -53.60 10.02 20.17
C PRO A 25 -52.73 10.09 18.92
N CYS A 26 -51.46 10.48 19.12
CA CYS A 26 -50.38 10.26 18.18
C CYS A 26 -50.26 8.74 18.01
N SER A 27 -50.85 8.20 16.93
CA SER A 27 -50.52 6.84 16.51
C SER A 27 -49.06 6.87 16.06
N ALA A 28 -48.18 6.39 16.94
CA ALA A 28 -46.89 5.90 16.51
C ALA A 28 -47.16 4.85 15.44
N ALA A 29 -46.80 5.16 14.19
CA ALA A 29 -46.70 4.15 13.16
C ALA A 29 -45.62 3.18 13.62
N GLU A 30 -46.03 2.10 14.26
CA GLU A 30 -45.18 0.92 14.40
C GLU A 30 -44.76 0.56 12.98
N THR A 31 -43.48 0.77 12.69
CA THR A 31 -42.85 0.27 11.47
C THR A 31 -42.87 -1.25 11.62
N THR A 32 -43.94 -1.89 11.15
CA THR A 32 -44.05 -3.33 11.09
C THR A 32 -42.87 -3.82 10.27
N LYS A 33 -41.90 -4.45 10.94
CA LYS A 33 -40.82 -5.17 10.27
C LYS A 33 -41.47 -6.13 9.28
N GLU A 34 -41.22 -5.92 8.00
CA GLU A 34 -41.75 -6.75 6.94
C GLU A 34 -41.32 -8.20 7.20
N GLU A 35 -42.29 -9.09 7.36
CA GLU A 35 -42.02 -10.47 7.75
C GLU A 35 -41.32 -11.22 6.61
N ALA A 36 -40.18 -11.84 6.89
CA ALA A 36 -39.42 -12.56 5.87
C ALA A 36 -40.18 -13.78 5.35
N MET A 37 -40.30 -13.87 4.02
CA MET A 37 -40.98 -14.97 3.33
C MET A 37 -39.96 -15.97 2.78
N VAL A 38 -40.17 -17.24 3.09
CA VAL A 38 -39.34 -18.37 2.67
C VAL A 38 -40.09 -19.20 1.64
N PRO A 39 -39.59 -19.33 0.39
CA PRO A 39 -40.23 -20.14 -0.62
C PRO A 39 -39.98 -21.63 -0.37
N LEU A 40 -41.03 -22.44 -0.26
CA LEU A 40 -40.95 -23.91 -0.20
C LEU A 40 -41.36 -24.54 -1.53
N HIS A 41 -40.66 -25.58 -1.96
CA HIS A 41 -41.00 -26.32 -3.17
C HIS A 41 -42.16 -27.29 -2.93
N VAL A 42 -43.12 -27.31 -3.84
CA VAL A 42 -44.28 -28.20 -3.78
C VAL A 42 -43.98 -29.52 -4.49
N ALA A 43 -43.61 -30.54 -3.72
CA ALA A 43 -43.38 -31.89 -4.24
C ALA A 43 -44.69 -32.57 -4.68
N ALA A 44 -44.61 -33.57 -5.56
CA ALA A 44 -45.77 -34.32 -6.01
C ALA A 44 -46.55 -34.95 -4.83
N GLY A 45 -47.89 -34.83 -4.84
CA GLY A 45 -48.76 -35.34 -3.77
C GLY A 45 -48.79 -34.48 -2.49
N THR A 46 -48.12 -33.32 -2.49
CA THR A 46 -48.11 -32.40 -1.34
C THR A 46 -49.37 -31.53 -1.31
N ASN A 47 -49.91 -31.31 -0.12
CA ASN A 47 -50.96 -30.32 0.15
C ASN A 47 -50.50 -29.37 1.28
N LEU A 48 -51.29 -28.34 1.59
CA LEU A 48 -50.92 -27.37 2.63
C LEU A 48 -50.80 -27.97 4.04
N ILE A 49 -51.56 -29.02 4.35
CA ILE A 49 -51.51 -29.72 5.64
C ILE A 49 -50.18 -30.49 5.75
N HIS A 50 -49.71 -31.11 4.67
CA HIS A 50 -48.38 -31.74 4.62
C HIS A 50 -47.28 -30.70 4.86
N ILE A 51 -47.36 -29.54 4.21
CA ILE A 51 -46.38 -28.45 4.41
C ILE A 51 -46.37 -27.98 5.87
N ALA A 52 -47.53 -27.72 6.46
CA ALA A 52 -47.63 -27.28 7.85
C ALA A 52 -47.07 -28.34 8.82
N ARG A 53 -47.39 -29.62 8.61
CA ARG A 53 -46.88 -30.74 9.41
C ARG A 53 -45.35 -30.90 9.31
N ASP A 54 -44.81 -30.77 8.10
CA ASP A 54 -43.42 -31.13 7.82
C ASP A 54 -42.45 -29.98 8.12
N TYR A 55 -42.89 -28.72 7.96
CA TYR A 55 -42.03 -27.55 8.06
C TYR A 55 -42.45 -26.52 9.11
N CYS A 56 -43.70 -26.49 9.57
CA CYS A 56 -44.21 -25.43 10.45
C CYS A 56 -44.30 -25.87 11.91
N ARG A 57 -44.45 -24.90 12.81
CA ARG A 57 -44.55 -25.11 14.26
C ARG A 57 -45.90 -25.69 14.65
N ASP A 58 -46.97 -25.27 13.97
CA ASP A 58 -48.33 -25.77 14.20
C ASP A 58 -48.93 -26.35 12.91
N ARG A 59 -49.71 -27.42 13.05
CA ARG A 59 -50.39 -28.04 11.90
C ARG A 59 -51.45 -27.13 11.29
N SER A 60 -52.04 -26.22 12.06
CA SER A 60 -53.06 -25.26 11.63
C SER A 60 -52.50 -24.08 10.83
N ASP A 61 -51.16 -23.93 10.76
CA ASP A 61 -50.46 -22.89 10.00
C ASP A 61 -50.78 -22.94 8.49
N TRP A 62 -51.29 -24.07 7.99
CA TRP A 62 -51.75 -24.21 6.60
C TRP A 62 -52.77 -23.13 6.19
N LYS A 63 -53.60 -22.66 7.13
CA LYS A 63 -54.58 -21.59 6.89
C LYS A 63 -53.89 -20.25 6.64
N THR A 64 -52.85 -19.96 7.41
CA THR A 64 -52.03 -18.76 7.25
C THR A 64 -51.29 -18.80 5.93
N ILE A 65 -50.70 -19.95 5.59
CA ILE A 65 -50.04 -20.18 4.30
C ILE A 65 -51.02 -19.96 3.14
N ALA A 66 -52.24 -20.50 3.21
CA ALA A 66 -53.27 -20.31 2.18
C ALA A 66 -53.59 -18.82 1.96
N ARG A 67 -53.84 -18.09 3.04
CA ARG A 67 -54.16 -16.66 3.01
C ARG A 67 -53.04 -15.83 2.38
N ILE A 68 -51.80 -16.10 2.77
CA ILE A 68 -50.61 -15.38 2.31
C ILE A 68 -50.36 -15.57 0.81
N ASN A 69 -50.58 -16.80 0.32
CA ASN A 69 -50.41 -17.13 -1.08
C ASN A 69 -51.69 -16.85 -1.89
N GLN A 70 -52.68 -16.16 -1.29
CA GLN A 70 -53.92 -15.76 -1.94
C GLN A 70 -54.67 -16.94 -2.57
N LEU A 71 -54.63 -18.11 -1.91
CA LEU A 71 -55.28 -19.32 -2.38
C LEU A 71 -56.77 -19.29 -1.99
N SER A 72 -57.63 -19.47 -2.99
CA SER A 72 -59.07 -19.66 -2.80
C SER A 72 -59.40 -21.14 -2.64
N ASP A 73 -60.52 -21.45 -2.00
CA ASP A 73 -61.08 -22.81 -1.96
C ASP A 73 -61.16 -23.39 -3.39
N PRO A 74 -60.68 -24.63 -3.63
CA PRO A 74 -60.28 -25.67 -2.68
C PRO A 74 -58.78 -25.70 -2.29
N TYR A 75 -58.12 -24.54 -2.26
CA TYR A 75 -56.71 -24.33 -1.84
C TYR A 75 -55.68 -25.14 -2.63
N LEU A 76 -55.86 -25.22 -3.95
CA LEU A 76 -54.99 -26.00 -4.82
C LEU A 76 -53.58 -25.41 -4.86
N ILE A 77 -52.60 -26.28 -4.68
CA ILE A 77 -51.18 -25.99 -4.92
C ILE A 77 -50.68 -26.88 -6.05
N ILE A 78 -49.87 -26.30 -6.94
CA ILE A 78 -49.43 -26.98 -8.16
C ILE A 78 -48.05 -27.60 -7.91
N ARG A 79 -47.87 -28.85 -8.34
CA ARG A 79 -46.55 -29.51 -8.27
C ARG A 79 -45.47 -28.67 -8.97
N ASP A 80 -44.25 -28.78 -8.48
CA ASP A 80 -43.08 -28.08 -9.01
C ASP A 80 -43.15 -26.54 -8.95
N THR A 81 -44.12 -26.00 -8.21
CA THR A 81 -44.18 -24.56 -7.91
C THR A 81 -43.59 -24.25 -6.53
N ARG A 82 -43.55 -22.96 -6.19
CA ARG A 82 -43.08 -22.47 -4.90
C ARG A 82 -44.23 -21.83 -4.13
N ILE A 83 -44.29 -22.08 -2.83
CA ILE A 83 -45.24 -21.47 -1.92
C ILE A 83 -44.50 -20.62 -0.88
N GLN A 84 -44.97 -19.41 -0.62
CA GLN A 84 -44.36 -18.51 0.34
C GLN A 84 -44.84 -18.85 1.75
N VAL A 85 -43.90 -19.15 2.65
CA VAL A 85 -44.20 -19.42 4.04
C VAL A 85 -43.46 -18.41 4.91
N PRO A 86 -44.13 -17.73 5.86
CA PRO A 86 -43.45 -16.82 6.76
C PRO A 86 -42.40 -17.53 7.61
N LEU A 87 -41.26 -16.87 7.78
CA LEU A 87 -40.16 -17.38 8.58
C LEU A 87 -40.57 -17.67 10.04
N SER A 88 -41.53 -16.92 10.60
CA SER A 88 -41.99 -17.14 11.98
C SER A 88 -42.71 -18.47 12.18
N LEU A 89 -43.38 -18.99 11.14
CA LEU A 89 -44.12 -20.25 11.18
C LEU A 89 -43.20 -21.47 11.09
N LEU A 90 -42.02 -21.31 10.50
CA LEU A 90 -41.14 -22.44 10.20
C LEU A 90 -40.40 -22.95 11.45
N VAL A 91 -40.18 -24.27 11.47
CA VAL A 91 -39.22 -24.97 12.33
C VAL A 91 -37.90 -25.05 11.57
N ILE A 92 -36.89 -24.36 12.07
CA ILE A 92 -35.61 -24.17 11.38
C ILE A 92 -34.42 -24.34 12.32
N GLU A 93 -33.29 -24.74 11.75
CA GLU A 93 -31.97 -24.51 12.32
C GLU A 93 -31.44 -23.20 11.74
N ARG A 94 -31.10 -22.24 12.61
CA ARG A 94 -30.49 -20.96 12.19
C ARG A 94 -29.03 -21.20 11.87
N LEU A 95 -28.63 -20.78 10.67
CA LEU A 95 -27.27 -20.89 10.18
C LEU A 95 -26.63 -19.50 10.13
N SER A 96 -25.32 -19.48 9.95
CA SER A 96 -24.53 -18.26 9.85
C SER A 96 -23.49 -18.37 8.73
N ALA A 97 -22.95 -17.23 8.31
CA ALA A 97 -21.80 -17.17 7.41
C ALA A 97 -20.55 -16.77 8.20
N THR A 98 -19.37 -17.25 7.78
CA THR A 98 -18.09 -16.91 8.43
C THR A 98 -17.25 -16.04 7.53
N VAL A 99 -16.57 -15.04 8.08
CA VAL A 99 -15.64 -14.18 7.34
C VAL A 99 -14.35 -14.97 7.07
N ALA A 100 -14.18 -15.41 5.82
CA ALA A 100 -13.02 -16.19 5.40
C ALA A 100 -11.77 -15.32 5.21
N SER A 101 -11.94 -14.13 4.63
CA SER A 101 -10.86 -13.14 4.48
C SER A 101 -11.43 -11.71 4.41
N ILE A 102 -10.58 -10.74 4.75
CA ILE A 102 -10.94 -9.32 4.81
C ILE A 102 -9.74 -8.46 4.41
N HIS A 103 -10.01 -7.34 3.76
CA HIS A 103 -9.03 -6.32 3.43
C HIS A 103 -9.69 -4.95 3.46
N GLY A 104 -8.91 -3.91 3.79
CA GLY A 104 -9.38 -2.54 3.87
C GLY A 104 -10.45 -2.37 4.95
N GLN A 105 -11.26 -1.32 4.80
CA GLN A 105 -12.30 -1.00 5.77
C GLN A 105 -13.59 -1.79 5.50
N VAL A 106 -13.98 -2.64 6.45
CA VAL A 106 -15.24 -3.38 6.39
C VAL A 106 -15.93 -3.32 7.76
N HIS A 107 -17.21 -2.96 7.74
CA HIS A 107 -18.02 -2.80 8.93
C HIS A 107 -19.24 -3.72 8.89
N LEU A 108 -19.63 -4.19 10.07
CA LEU A 108 -20.84 -4.92 10.33
C LEU A 108 -21.84 -4.01 11.05
N SER A 109 -23.05 -3.93 10.53
CA SER A 109 -24.16 -3.22 11.16
C SER A 109 -25.28 -4.20 11.49
N ALA A 110 -25.91 -4.01 12.65
CA ALA A 110 -27.11 -4.71 13.05
C ALA A 110 -28.15 -3.68 13.51
N ASP A 111 -29.43 -4.00 13.37
CA ASP A 111 -30.51 -3.07 13.74
C ASP A 111 -30.32 -2.49 15.15
N GLY A 112 -30.30 -1.16 15.23
CA GLY A 112 -30.21 -0.41 16.49
C GLY A 112 -28.84 -0.46 17.18
N ARG A 113 -27.78 -0.94 16.50
CA ARG A 113 -26.41 -0.97 17.03
C ARG A 113 -25.47 -0.16 16.15
N ASP A 114 -24.45 0.42 16.79
CA ASP A 114 -23.38 1.11 16.07
C ASP A 114 -22.61 0.14 15.18
N PRO A 115 -22.13 0.59 14.00
CA PRO A 115 -21.29 -0.22 13.13
C PRO A 115 -19.99 -0.66 13.84
N VAL A 116 -19.67 -1.95 13.75
CA VAL A 116 -18.45 -2.53 14.33
C VAL A 116 -17.51 -2.94 13.20
N ALA A 117 -16.20 -2.75 13.37
CA ALA A 117 -15.22 -3.25 12.41
C ALA A 117 -15.27 -4.79 12.35
N LEU A 118 -15.42 -5.33 11.14
CA LEU A 118 -15.47 -6.76 10.89
C LEU A 118 -14.04 -7.32 10.82
N ARG A 119 -13.82 -8.55 11.32
CA ARG A 119 -12.52 -9.22 11.30
C ARG A 119 -12.62 -10.61 10.67
N GLN A 120 -11.49 -11.14 10.24
CA GLN A 120 -11.41 -12.53 9.78
C GLN A 120 -11.81 -13.49 10.92
N GLY A 121 -12.61 -14.50 10.59
CA GLY A 121 -13.16 -15.47 11.55
C GLY A 121 -14.47 -15.02 12.21
N ASP A 122 -14.86 -13.75 12.08
CA ASP A 122 -16.15 -13.29 12.59
C ASP A 122 -17.32 -13.99 11.89
N THR A 123 -18.47 -13.98 12.56
CA THR A 123 -19.69 -14.62 12.07
C THR A 123 -20.75 -13.57 11.71
N LEU A 124 -21.34 -13.72 10.53
CA LEU A 124 -22.48 -12.95 10.05
C LEU A 124 -23.77 -13.73 10.31
N LEU A 125 -24.66 -13.11 11.09
CA LEU A 125 -25.98 -13.64 11.44
C LEU A 125 -27.08 -13.02 10.56
N PRO A 126 -28.20 -13.72 10.37
CA PRO A 126 -29.40 -13.14 9.76
C PRO A 126 -29.83 -11.80 10.39
N GLY A 127 -30.22 -10.85 9.55
CA GLY A 127 -30.58 -9.47 9.89
C GLY A 127 -29.41 -8.49 9.94
N GLN A 128 -28.16 -8.96 9.78
CA GLN A 128 -26.99 -8.10 9.79
C GLN A 128 -26.57 -7.68 8.38
N THR A 129 -25.91 -6.52 8.29
CA THR A 129 -25.46 -5.89 7.05
C THR A 129 -23.96 -5.69 7.08
N VAL A 130 -23.27 -6.15 6.03
CA VAL A 130 -21.86 -5.87 5.79
C VAL A 130 -21.74 -4.66 4.87
N ARG A 131 -20.87 -3.72 5.23
CA ARG A 131 -20.56 -2.52 4.46
C ARG A 131 -19.06 -2.45 4.21
N THR A 132 -18.66 -2.34 2.95
CA THR A 132 -17.26 -2.20 2.53
C THR A 132 -16.97 -0.75 2.12
N GLY A 133 -15.79 -0.25 2.47
CA GLY A 133 -15.26 1.04 2.00
C GLY A 133 -14.66 0.96 0.59
N ALA A 134 -14.02 2.04 0.16
CA ALA A 134 -13.43 2.16 -1.19
C ALA A 134 -12.24 1.20 -1.44
N ASP A 135 -11.53 0.80 -0.39
CA ASP A 135 -10.45 -0.20 -0.41
C ASP A 135 -10.87 -1.54 0.23
N GLY A 136 -12.13 -1.61 0.69
CA GLY A 136 -12.67 -2.68 1.51
C GLY A 136 -13.25 -3.82 0.69
N TYR A 137 -12.94 -5.07 1.01
CA TYR A 137 -13.72 -6.21 0.51
C TYR A 137 -13.62 -7.37 1.49
N THR A 138 -14.55 -8.33 1.37
CA THR A 138 -14.57 -9.51 2.25
C THR A 138 -15.14 -10.73 1.53
N HIS A 139 -14.68 -11.91 1.92
CA HIS A 139 -15.27 -13.18 1.51
C HIS A 139 -16.03 -13.80 2.68
N LEU A 140 -17.28 -14.15 2.43
CA LEU A 140 -18.12 -14.91 3.33
C LEU A 140 -18.14 -16.37 2.88
N LEU A 141 -17.83 -17.27 3.79
CA LEU A 141 -18.04 -18.70 3.64
C LEU A 141 -19.41 -19.06 4.22
N LEU A 142 -20.25 -19.65 3.38
CA LEU A 142 -21.55 -20.18 3.75
C LEU A 142 -21.51 -21.72 3.80
N PRO A 143 -22.50 -22.36 4.44
CA PRO A 143 -22.68 -23.80 4.39
C PRO A 143 -22.70 -24.34 2.95
N ASN A 144 -22.34 -25.62 2.78
CA ASN A 144 -22.23 -26.30 1.48
C ASN A 144 -21.22 -25.64 0.51
N ASN A 145 -20.06 -25.23 1.03
CA ASN A 145 -18.93 -24.67 0.24
C ASN A 145 -19.35 -23.54 -0.71
N THR A 146 -20.29 -22.71 -0.26
CA THR A 146 -20.75 -21.55 -1.00
C THR A 146 -19.97 -20.33 -0.55
N TYR A 147 -19.48 -19.54 -1.51
CA TYR A 147 -18.70 -18.33 -1.25
C TYR A 147 -19.43 -17.10 -1.77
N THR A 148 -19.43 -16.03 -0.97
CA THR A 148 -19.90 -14.71 -1.39
C THR A 148 -18.79 -13.70 -1.17
N ARG A 149 -18.29 -13.10 -2.24
CA ARG A 149 -17.38 -11.95 -2.17
C ARG A 149 -18.19 -10.66 -2.24
N ILE A 150 -17.96 -9.78 -1.28
CA ILE A 150 -18.50 -8.42 -1.24
C ILE A 150 -17.37 -7.48 -1.68
N GLU A 151 -17.56 -6.80 -2.81
CA GLU A 151 -16.56 -5.91 -3.42
C GLU A 151 -16.52 -4.54 -2.72
N PRO A 152 -15.59 -3.64 -3.07
CA PRO A 152 -15.58 -2.26 -2.56
C PRO A 152 -16.91 -1.51 -2.72
N ASP A 153 -17.12 -0.52 -1.85
CA ASP A 153 -18.28 0.38 -1.83
C ASP A 153 -19.65 -0.29 -1.78
N SER A 154 -19.72 -1.49 -1.21
CA SER A 154 -20.91 -2.36 -1.26
C SER A 154 -21.64 -2.44 0.07
N GLN A 155 -22.93 -2.74 0.00
CA GLN A 155 -23.79 -2.99 1.16
C GLN A 155 -24.63 -4.24 0.93
N LEU A 156 -24.32 -5.31 1.65
CA LEU A 156 -25.02 -6.59 1.57
C LEU A 156 -25.62 -6.96 2.92
N THR A 157 -26.93 -7.15 2.95
CA THR A 157 -27.67 -7.65 4.12
C THR A 157 -27.94 -9.15 3.96
N LEU A 158 -27.69 -9.92 5.01
CA LEU A 158 -28.10 -11.32 5.08
C LEU A 158 -29.49 -11.38 5.69
N ASN A 159 -30.54 -11.52 4.89
CA ASN A 159 -31.92 -11.51 5.40
C ASN A 159 -32.21 -12.78 6.19
N TYR A 160 -31.91 -13.94 5.60
CA TYR A 160 -31.93 -15.21 6.30
C TYR A 160 -30.92 -16.21 5.73
N LEU A 161 -30.43 -17.06 6.63
CA LEU A 161 -29.67 -18.25 6.33
C LEU A 161 -30.13 -19.33 7.31
N LEU A 162 -30.72 -20.40 6.79
CA LEU A 162 -31.37 -21.40 7.61
C LEU A 162 -31.34 -22.77 6.95
N ARG A 163 -31.51 -23.80 7.78
CA ARG A 163 -31.74 -25.17 7.35
C ARG A 163 -33.12 -25.61 7.80
N LEU A 164 -33.88 -26.15 6.85
CA LEU A 164 -35.19 -26.73 7.08
C LEU A 164 -35.04 -28.13 7.70
N LYS A 165 -36.14 -28.67 8.24
CA LYS A 165 -36.19 -30.00 8.86
C LYS A 165 -35.78 -31.15 7.93
N ASP A 166 -35.98 -31.00 6.63
CA ASP A 166 -35.55 -31.95 5.59
C ASP A 166 -34.06 -31.82 5.21
N GLY A 167 -33.32 -30.95 5.91
CA GLY A 167 -31.90 -30.68 5.69
C GLY A 167 -31.62 -29.72 4.52
N ASN A 168 -32.63 -29.20 3.81
CA ASN A 168 -32.43 -28.24 2.73
C ASN A 168 -32.07 -26.85 3.28
N VAL A 169 -31.06 -26.22 2.68
CA VAL A 169 -30.59 -24.88 3.06
C VAL A 169 -31.29 -23.79 2.24
N LYS A 170 -31.66 -22.70 2.91
CA LYS A 170 -32.25 -21.49 2.31
C LYS A 170 -31.39 -20.28 2.65
N ALA A 171 -31.00 -19.53 1.63
CA ALA A 171 -30.23 -18.29 1.75
C ALA A 171 -30.91 -17.17 0.96
N ASP A 172 -31.06 -16.01 1.60
CA ASP A 172 -31.59 -14.78 1.00
C ASP A 172 -30.75 -13.59 1.42
N PHE A 173 -30.31 -12.84 0.42
CA PHE A 173 -29.53 -11.64 0.58
C PHE A 173 -30.26 -10.45 -0.01
N PHE A 174 -29.97 -9.27 0.51
CA PHE A 174 -30.35 -8.00 -0.09
C PHE A 174 -29.10 -7.18 -0.39
N LEU A 175 -28.86 -6.91 -1.66
CA LEU A 175 -27.83 -5.99 -2.13
C LEU A 175 -28.45 -4.60 -2.30
N GLY A 176 -28.11 -3.68 -1.39
CA GLY A 176 -28.61 -2.31 -1.44
C GLY A 176 -27.80 -1.42 -2.39
N ARG A 177 -26.50 -1.67 -2.51
CA ARG A 177 -25.58 -1.00 -3.45
C ARG A 177 -24.28 -1.79 -3.63
N GLY A 178 -23.55 -1.48 -4.70
CA GLY A 178 -22.22 -2.03 -4.97
C GLY A 178 -22.27 -3.37 -5.68
N ASN A 179 -21.25 -4.22 -5.50
CA ASN A 179 -21.07 -5.43 -6.28
C ASN A 179 -20.84 -6.65 -5.39
N VAL A 180 -21.43 -7.77 -5.79
CA VAL A 180 -21.19 -9.07 -5.15
C VAL A 180 -20.91 -10.14 -6.19
N ILE A 181 -20.04 -11.07 -5.82
CA ILE A 181 -19.76 -12.26 -6.60
C ILE A 181 -20.15 -13.45 -5.75
N HIS A 182 -21.03 -14.29 -6.29
CA HIS A 182 -21.43 -15.53 -5.64
C HIS A 182 -20.83 -16.71 -6.40
N TRP A 183 -20.25 -17.64 -5.65
CA TRP A 183 -19.80 -18.92 -6.16
C TRP A 183 -20.50 -20.04 -5.40
N VAL A 184 -21.43 -20.70 -6.08
CA VAL A 184 -22.21 -21.82 -5.55
C VAL A 184 -21.82 -23.08 -6.30
N GLN A 185 -21.01 -23.92 -5.66
CA GLN A 185 -20.39 -25.11 -6.27
C GLN A 185 -21.40 -26.22 -6.54
N ASP A 186 -22.25 -26.51 -5.57
CA ASP A 186 -23.19 -27.63 -5.66
C ASP A 186 -24.49 -27.22 -6.36
N LYS A 187 -25.04 -28.14 -7.14
CA LYS A 187 -26.37 -27.99 -7.71
C LYS A 187 -27.40 -28.03 -6.58
N LEU A 188 -28.16 -26.96 -6.43
CA LEU A 188 -29.24 -26.86 -5.45
C LEU A 188 -30.28 -27.98 -5.65
N ARG A 189 -30.68 -28.61 -4.54
CA ARG A 189 -31.83 -29.51 -4.47
C ARG A 189 -33.14 -28.75 -4.71
N ALA A 190 -34.22 -29.46 -5.03
CA ALA A 190 -35.49 -28.84 -5.43
C ALA A 190 -36.05 -27.87 -4.38
N ASN A 191 -35.88 -28.18 -3.09
CA ASN A 191 -36.29 -27.32 -1.98
C ASN A 191 -35.13 -26.51 -1.37
N GLU A 192 -34.00 -26.34 -2.07
CA GLU A 192 -32.97 -25.37 -1.67
C GLU A 192 -33.20 -24.04 -2.41
N SER A 193 -32.75 -22.94 -1.82
CA SER A 193 -32.77 -21.64 -2.49
C SER A 193 -31.56 -20.82 -2.10
N PHE A 194 -31.02 -20.13 -3.09
CA PHE A 194 -30.00 -19.13 -2.92
C PHE A 194 -30.39 -17.96 -3.82
N GLN A 195 -30.77 -16.84 -3.21
CA GLN A 195 -31.27 -15.69 -3.94
C GLN A 195 -30.71 -14.39 -3.39
N THR A 196 -30.43 -13.47 -4.31
CA THR A 196 -30.03 -12.11 -3.96
C THR A 196 -31.04 -11.15 -4.58
N ARG A 197 -31.63 -10.32 -3.72
CA ARG A 197 -32.58 -9.28 -4.09
C ARG A 197 -31.85 -7.94 -4.20
N THR A 198 -32.28 -7.14 -5.16
CA THR A 198 -32.03 -5.70 -5.22
C THR A 198 -33.39 -4.99 -5.12
N PRO A 199 -33.42 -3.67 -4.94
CA PRO A 199 -34.64 -2.86 -5.07
C PRO A 199 -35.45 -3.10 -6.35
N ILE A 200 -34.82 -3.58 -7.43
CA ILE A 200 -35.43 -3.65 -8.76
C ILE A 200 -35.47 -5.06 -9.36
N ALA A 201 -34.77 -6.04 -8.79
CA ALA A 201 -34.69 -7.39 -9.35
C ALA A 201 -34.44 -8.45 -8.29
N VAL A 202 -34.82 -9.69 -8.61
CA VAL A 202 -34.47 -10.88 -7.83
C VAL A 202 -33.67 -11.82 -8.72
N THR A 203 -32.57 -12.34 -8.17
CA THR A 203 -31.75 -13.37 -8.82
C THR A 203 -31.98 -14.72 -8.16
N GLY A 204 -32.18 -15.76 -8.97
CA GLY A 204 -32.23 -17.16 -8.53
C GLY A 204 -31.22 -17.97 -9.31
N ILE A 205 -30.56 -18.93 -8.65
CA ILE A 205 -29.47 -19.69 -9.28
C ILE A 205 -29.72 -21.19 -9.36
N ARG A 206 -28.95 -21.83 -10.24
CA ARG A 206 -28.84 -23.28 -10.32
C ARG A 206 -27.39 -23.70 -10.61
N GLY A 207 -26.57 -23.83 -9.54
CA GLY A 207 -25.16 -24.25 -9.59
C GLY A 207 -24.29 -23.29 -10.39
N THR A 208 -23.97 -22.13 -9.82
CA THR A 208 -23.63 -20.94 -10.60
C THR A 208 -22.50 -20.12 -9.97
N GLU A 209 -21.64 -19.57 -10.82
CA GLU A 209 -20.73 -18.47 -10.52
C GLU A 209 -21.25 -17.22 -11.27
N PHE A 210 -21.60 -16.15 -10.55
CA PHE A 210 -22.17 -14.96 -11.16
C PHE A 210 -21.80 -13.68 -10.42
N ARG A 211 -21.81 -12.55 -11.15
CA ARG A 211 -21.63 -11.21 -10.61
C ARG A 211 -22.97 -10.47 -10.64
N LEU A 212 -23.31 -9.81 -9.54
CA LEU A 212 -24.45 -8.90 -9.44
C LEU A 212 -23.91 -7.53 -9.06
N LYS A 213 -24.21 -6.53 -9.90
CA LYS A 213 -23.69 -5.17 -9.77
C LYS A 213 -24.84 -4.20 -9.68
N MET A 214 -24.82 -3.35 -8.67
CA MET A 214 -25.79 -2.29 -8.43
C MET A 214 -25.03 -0.97 -8.24
N ALA A 215 -24.49 -0.48 -9.36
CA ALA A 215 -23.74 0.77 -9.40
C ALA A 215 -24.64 1.99 -9.19
N GLU A 216 -25.89 1.90 -9.65
CA GLU A 216 -26.93 2.93 -9.53
C GLU A 216 -28.14 2.31 -8.83
N ILE A 217 -28.93 3.11 -8.09
CA ILE A 217 -30.15 2.60 -7.44
C ILE A 217 -31.19 2.15 -8.48
N THR A 218 -31.17 2.79 -9.64
CA THR A 218 -32.16 2.64 -10.72
C THR A 218 -31.82 1.53 -11.70
N ALA A 219 -30.63 0.92 -11.61
CA ALA A 219 -30.20 -0.12 -12.54
C ALA A 219 -29.22 -1.11 -11.91
N ASN A 220 -29.38 -2.39 -12.26
CA ASN A 220 -28.44 -3.44 -11.88
C ASN A 220 -28.10 -4.29 -13.09
N THR A 221 -26.86 -4.80 -13.12
CA THR A 221 -26.40 -5.75 -14.11
C THR A 221 -26.11 -7.09 -13.46
N VAL A 222 -26.40 -8.16 -14.20
CA VAL A 222 -26.17 -9.55 -13.80
C VAL A 222 -25.33 -10.22 -14.86
N GLU A 223 -24.26 -10.90 -14.44
CA GLU A 223 -23.29 -11.56 -15.32
C GLU A 223 -23.13 -13.01 -14.89
N THR A 224 -23.34 -13.96 -15.79
CA THR A 224 -23.19 -15.39 -15.48
C THR A 224 -21.87 -15.90 -16.03
N LEU A 225 -20.98 -16.37 -15.15
CA LEU A 225 -19.68 -16.94 -15.52
C LEU A 225 -19.76 -18.45 -15.68
N ARG A 226 -20.50 -19.12 -14.80
CA ARG A 226 -20.76 -20.57 -14.85
C ARG A 226 -22.21 -20.84 -14.44
N GLY A 227 -22.77 -21.94 -14.92
CA GLY A 227 -24.13 -22.35 -14.56
C GLY A 227 -25.20 -21.49 -15.24
N ARG A 228 -26.32 -21.27 -14.53
CA ARG A 228 -27.44 -20.45 -15.01
C ARG A 228 -27.98 -19.55 -13.90
N VAL A 229 -28.33 -18.33 -14.26
CA VAL A 229 -29.01 -17.37 -13.36
C VAL A 229 -30.35 -17.02 -13.98
N GLU A 230 -31.41 -17.16 -13.21
CA GLU A 230 -32.71 -16.57 -13.54
C GLU A 230 -32.77 -15.18 -12.90
N VAL A 231 -33.08 -14.18 -13.71
CA VAL A 231 -33.30 -12.80 -13.25
C VAL A 231 -34.77 -12.47 -13.48
N SER A 232 -35.46 -12.07 -12.42
CA SER A 232 -36.86 -11.66 -12.50
C SER A 232 -37.06 -10.21 -12.08
N SER A 233 -37.82 -9.46 -12.88
CA SER A 233 -38.28 -8.09 -12.60
C SER A 233 -39.63 -7.85 -13.29
N SER A 234 -40.48 -7.02 -12.69
CA SER A 234 -41.81 -6.64 -13.22
C SER A 234 -42.64 -7.83 -13.72
N GLY A 235 -42.62 -8.95 -12.97
CA GLY A 235 -43.37 -10.17 -13.29
C GLY A 235 -42.84 -11.00 -14.47
N ARG A 236 -41.71 -10.61 -15.08
CA ARG A 236 -41.04 -11.36 -16.15
C ARG A 236 -39.70 -11.90 -15.68
N ALA A 237 -39.38 -13.12 -16.11
CA ALA A 237 -38.13 -13.80 -15.81
C ALA A 237 -37.35 -14.10 -17.09
N THR A 238 -36.03 -13.90 -17.03
CA THR A 238 -35.09 -14.18 -18.11
C THR A 238 -33.95 -15.03 -17.56
N THR A 239 -33.59 -16.11 -18.23
CA THR A 239 -32.46 -16.97 -17.85
C THR A 239 -31.19 -16.57 -18.61
N LEU A 240 -30.09 -16.39 -17.88
CA LEU A 240 -28.74 -16.19 -18.38
C LEU A 240 -27.96 -17.50 -18.38
N GLY A 241 -27.23 -17.76 -19.47
CA GLY A 241 -26.21 -18.79 -19.56
C GLY A 241 -24.78 -18.24 -19.36
N PRO A 242 -23.76 -19.12 -19.32
CA PRO A 242 -22.37 -18.72 -19.16
C PRO A 242 -21.91 -17.73 -20.25
N GLY A 243 -21.13 -16.72 -19.86
CA GLY A 243 -20.62 -15.69 -20.77
C GLY A 243 -21.68 -14.67 -21.20
N GLN A 244 -22.86 -14.67 -20.58
CA GLN A 244 -23.91 -13.71 -20.84
C GLN A 244 -24.12 -12.78 -19.66
N GLY A 245 -24.55 -11.56 -19.95
CA GLY A 245 -25.09 -10.63 -18.98
C GLY A 245 -26.35 -9.94 -19.47
N LEU A 246 -27.10 -9.36 -18.54
CA LEU A 246 -28.21 -8.47 -18.84
C LEU A 246 -28.26 -7.31 -17.84
N ARG A 247 -29.01 -6.27 -18.22
CA ARG A 247 -29.33 -5.13 -17.37
C ARG A 247 -30.82 -5.14 -17.04
N VAL A 248 -31.15 -4.72 -15.83
CA VAL A 248 -32.52 -4.42 -15.41
C VAL A 248 -32.54 -2.95 -14.99
N GLU A 249 -33.59 -2.26 -15.39
CA GLU A 249 -33.87 -0.88 -14.99
C GLU A 249 -35.14 -0.84 -14.15
N GLU A 250 -35.24 0.16 -13.28
CA GLU A 250 -36.38 0.32 -12.37
C GLU A 250 -37.72 0.28 -13.10
N GLY A 251 -38.63 -0.57 -12.61
CA GLY A 251 -39.97 -0.76 -13.18
C GLY A 251 -40.01 -1.53 -14.51
N GLN A 252 -38.88 -1.82 -15.14
CA GLN A 252 -38.81 -2.48 -16.44
C GLN A 252 -38.52 -3.99 -16.32
N PRO A 253 -39.00 -4.82 -17.27
CA PRO A 253 -38.59 -6.21 -17.35
C PRO A 253 -37.09 -6.34 -17.70
N PRO A 254 -36.45 -7.49 -17.42
CA PRO A 254 -35.05 -7.69 -17.77
C PRO A 254 -34.80 -7.52 -19.26
N GLN A 255 -33.75 -6.78 -19.63
CA GLN A 255 -33.35 -6.63 -21.02
C GLN A 255 -32.89 -7.99 -21.62
N PRO A 256 -32.90 -8.14 -22.95
CA PRO A 256 -32.37 -9.34 -23.60
C PRO A 256 -30.91 -9.61 -23.20
N PRO A 257 -30.54 -10.88 -22.94
CA PRO A 257 -29.15 -11.24 -22.65
C PRO A 257 -28.21 -10.86 -23.79
N ARG A 258 -27.03 -10.34 -23.43
CA ARG A 258 -25.94 -10.04 -24.36
C ARG A 258 -24.65 -10.74 -23.94
N PRO A 259 -23.71 -11.00 -24.88
CA PRO A 259 -22.40 -11.52 -24.51
C PRO A 259 -21.63 -10.54 -23.61
N LEU A 260 -20.89 -11.08 -22.66
CA LEU A 260 -19.87 -10.34 -21.91
C LEU A 260 -18.75 -9.88 -22.86
N PRO A 261 -18.01 -8.80 -22.55
CA PRO A 261 -16.90 -8.36 -23.38
C PRO A 261 -15.81 -9.43 -23.46
N ASP A 262 -15.03 -9.37 -24.54
CA ASP A 262 -13.85 -10.22 -24.72
C ASP A 262 -12.83 -9.94 -23.60
N PRO A 263 -12.10 -10.96 -23.12
CA PRO A 263 -11.03 -10.77 -22.15
C PRO A 263 -9.86 -9.95 -22.72
N PRO A 264 -9.11 -9.22 -21.87
CA PRO A 264 -7.90 -8.55 -22.30
C PRO A 264 -6.79 -9.56 -22.63
N ASP A 265 -5.77 -9.13 -23.37
CA ASP A 265 -4.56 -9.94 -23.54
C ASP A 265 -3.84 -10.16 -22.20
N LYS A 266 -2.96 -11.16 -22.15
CA LYS A 266 -2.09 -11.36 -20.97
C LYS A 266 -1.09 -10.19 -20.88
N PRO A 267 -0.94 -9.53 -19.72
CA PRO A 267 0.09 -8.53 -19.53
C PRO A 267 1.48 -9.18 -19.54
N ALA A 268 2.50 -8.39 -19.91
CA ALA A 268 3.89 -8.77 -19.67
C ALA A 268 4.20 -8.65 -18.18
N LEU A 269 4.52 -9.77 -17.54
CA LEU A 269 4.93 -9.84 -16.14
C LEU A 269 6.38 -10.32 -16.06
N GLU A 270 7.14 -9.70 -15.18
CA GLU A 270 8.45 -10.22 -14.79
C GLU A 270 8.26 -11.45 -13.89
N PRO A 271 9.06 -12.52 -14.04
CA PRO A 271 9.01 -13.66 -13.13
C PRO A 271 9.31 -13.29 -11.67
N LEU A 272 10.11 -12.23 -11.47
CA LEU A 272 10.53 -11.73 -10.17
C LEU A 272 10.70 -10.20 -10.20
N TYR A 273 9.89 -9.51 -9.40
CA TYR A 273 10.06 -8.10 -9.09
C TYR A 273 10.93 -7.96 -7.84
N ARG A 274 11.93 -7.07 -7.89
CA ARG A 274 12.92 -6.88 -6.81
C ARG A 274 12.73 -5.61 -5.99
N SER A 275 11.69 -4.84 -6.28
CA SER A 275 11.44 -3.53 -5.66
C SER A 275 9.99 -3.11 -5.79
N LEU A 276 9.57 -2.22 -4.90
CA LEU A 276 8.33 -1.45 -5.01
C LEU A 276 8.62 -0.04 -5.56
N PRO A 277 7.65 0.59 -6.27
CA PRO A 277 6.37 0.01 -6.68
C PRO A 277 6.55 -1.02 -7.81
N VAL A 278 5.72 -2.06 -7.81
CA VAL A 278 5.58 -2.95 -8.97
C VAL A 278 4.78 -2.20 -10.03
N ILE A 279 5.30 -2.15 -11.26
CA ILE A 279 4.63 -1.48 -12.39
C ILE A 279 4.24 -2.53 -13.42
N ILE A 280 2.95 -2.64 -13.71
CA ILE A 280 2.41 -3.58 -14.71
C ILE A 280 1.67 -2.75 -15.77
N ALA A 281 2.01 -2.95 -17.05
CA ALA A 281 1.30 -2.30 -18.15
C ALA A 281 -0.09 -2.93 -18.33
N ALA A 282 -1.12 -2.09 -18.44
CA ALA A 282 -2.46 -2.55 -18.78
C ALA A 282 -2.50 -2.87 -20.29
N PRO A 283 -2.90 -4.08 -20.69
CA PRO A 283 -3.04 -4.43 -22.10
C PRO A 283 -3.97 -3.43 -22.83
N PRO A 284 -3.65 -3.04 -24.08
CA PRO A 284 -4.60 -2.28 -24.89
C PRO A 284 -5.84 -3.13 -25.17
N HIS A 285 -7.00 -2.50 -25.29
CA HIS A 285 -8.25 -3.21 -25.58
C HIS A 285 -9.22 -2.29 -26.32
N ALA A 286 -9.74 -2.75 -27.46
CA ALA A 286 -10.45 -1.88 -28.41
C ALA A 286 -11.82 -1.40 -27.91
N LYS A 287 -12.52 -2.18 -27.09
CA LYS A 287 -13.92 -1.92 -26.67
C LYS A 287 -14.10 -1.70 -25.17
N ALA A 288 -13.04 -1.86 -24.38
CA ALA A 288 -13.14 -1.72 -22.93
C ALA A 288 -12.96 -0.26 -22.56
N LYS A 289 -13.70 0.21 -21.56
CA LYS A 289 -13.42 1.50 -20.92
C LYS A 289 -12.34 1.37 -19.84
N ALA A 290 -12.19 0.20 -19.25
CA ALA A 290 -11.20 -0.05 -18.21
C ALA A 290 -10.71 -1.51 -18.22
N ILE A 291 -9.48 -1.71 -17.78
CA ILE A 291 -8.89 -3.00 -17.43
C ILE A 291 -8.74 -3.04 -15.92
N ARG A 292 -9.26 -4.11 -15.30
CA ARG A 292 -9.11 -4.35 -13.87
C ARG A 292 -7.98 -5.35 -13.65
N LEU A 293 -7.09 -5.05 -12.71
CA LEU A 293 -6.04 -5.94 -12.21
C LEU A 293 -6.35 -6.29 -10.76
N ARG A 294 -6.37 -7.59 -10.47
CA ARG A 294 -6.41 -8.13 -9.11
C ARG A 294 -5.15 -8.94 -8.86
N ILE A 295 -4.45 -8.69 -7.76
CA ILE A 295 -3.33 -9.51 -7.29
C ILE A 295 -3.76 -10.22 -6.01
N THR A 296 -3.42 -11.50 -5.91
CA THR A 296 -3.78 -12.39 -4.80
C THR A 296 -2.56 -13.15 -4.29
N ALA A 297 -2.56 -13.49 -3.00
CA ALA A 297 -1.53 -14.31 -2.35
C ALA A 297 -1.69 -15.81 -2.62
N ASP A 298 -2.86 -16.22 -3.14
CA ASP A 298 -3.22 -17.61 -3.40
C ASP A 298 -3.66 -17.81 -4.86
N ARG A 299 -3.55 -19.03 -5.35
CA ARG A 299 -3.92 -19.38 -6.72
C ARG A 299 -5.44 -19.44 -6.94
N GLN A 300 -6.22 -19.60 -5.87
CA GLN A 300 -7.68 -19.65 -5.91
C GLN A 300 -8.32 -18.26 -5.98
N THR A 301 -7.51 -17.19 -5.96
CA THR A 301 -7.91 -15.77 -6.05
C THR A 301 -8.79 -15.27 -4.87
N GLN A 302 -8.61 -15.87 -3.69
CA GLN A 302 -9.42 -15.59 -2.48
C GLN A 302 -8.77 -14.61 -1.48
N ALA A 303 -7.45 -14.53 -1.47
CA ALA A 303 -6.65 -13.64 -0.63
C ALA A 303 -6.11 -12.50 -1.50
N THR A 304 -7.00 -11.61 -1.91
CA THR A 304 -6.63 -10.41 -2.66
C THR A 304 -5.66 -9.56 -1.83
N LEU A 305 -4.72 -8.90 -2.49
CA LEU A 305 -3.75 -7.96 -1.90
C LEU A 305 -3.79 -6.61 -2.62
N PHE A 306 -4.28 -6.60 -3.86
CA PHE A 306 -4.40 -5.40 -4.68
C PHE A 306 -5.56 -5.56 -5.66
N ASP A 307 -6.32 -4.49 -5.88
CA ASP A 307 -7.43 -4.47 -6.83
C ASP A 307 -7.62 -3.04 -7.37
N GLN A 308 -7.42 -2.84 -8.66
CA GLN A 308 -7.55 -1.52 -9.30
C GLN A 308 -8.04 -1.66 -10.74
N SER A 309 -8.77 -0.65 -11.23
CA SER A 309 -9.07 -0.50 -12.66
C SER A 309 -8.39 0.74 -13.24
N VAL A 310 -7.84 0.62 -14.45
CA VAL A 310 -7.21 1.71 -15.20
C VAL A 310 -7.68 1.69 -16.66
N ALA A 311 -7.49 2.78 -17.41
CA ALA A 311 -7.80 2.80 -18.84
C ALA A 311 -6.92 1.80 -19.63
N PRO A 312 -7.42 1.19 -20.73
CA PRO A 312 -6.61 0.32 -21.57
C PRO A 312 -5.35 1.04 -22.09
N GLY A 313 -4.21 0.35 -22.10
CA GLY A 313 -2.90 0.96 -22.41
C GLY A 313 -2.30 1.83 -21.28
N GLY A 314 -2.99 1.96 -20.14
CA GLY A 314 -2.48 2.60 -18.94
C GLY A 314 -1.46 1.76 -18.17
N ARG A 315 -1.22 2.13 -16.90
CA ARG A 315 -0.27 1.43 -16.02
C ARG A 315 -0.88 1.23 -14.63
N PHE A 316 -0.71 0.04 -14.09
CA PHE A 316 -0.93 -0.25 -12.68
C PHE A 316 0.35 0.06 -11.90
N THR A 317 0.22 0.80 -10.80
CA THR A 317 1.34 1.13 -9.90
C THR A 317 1.01 0.62 -8.51
N ILE A 318 1.67 -0.47 -8.11
CA ILE A 318 1.42 -1.16 -6.86
C ILE A 318 2.49 -0.76 -5.85
N GLY A 319 2.14 0.16 -4.94
CA GLY A 319 3.07 0.69 -3.94
C GLY A 319 3.27 -0.18 -2.71
N THR A 320 2.31 -1.06 -2.41
CA THR A 320 2.32 -1.91 -1.22
C THR A 320 1.90 -3.33 -1.58
N LEU A 321 2.78 -4.29 -1.34
CA LEU A 321 2.54 -5.71 -1.60
C LEU A 321 3.52 -6.53 -0.76
N SER A 322 3.08 -7.65 -0.20
CA SER A 322 3.94 -8.53 0.57
C SER A 322 4.87 -9.35 -0.33
N ASP A 323 6.10 -9.57 0.12
CA ASP A 323 7.04 -10.49 -0.52
C ASP A 323 6.45 -11.91 -0.60
N GLY A 324 6.77 -12.63 -1.67
CA GLY A 324 6.35 -14.01 -1.89
C GLY A 324 5.84 -14.30 -3.30
N ALA A 325 5.23 -15.48 -3.44
CA ALA A 325 4.55 -15.90 -4.65
C ALA A 325 3.18 -15.24 -4.75
N LEU A 326 2.90 -14.64 -5.90
CA LEU A 326 1.73 -13.80 -6.13
C LEU A 326 1.06 -14.17 -7.45
N PHE A 327 -0.24 -13.88 -7.55
CA PHE A 327 -1.06 -14.26 -8.68
C PHE A 327 -1.87 -13.06 -9.19
N ALA A 328 -1.58 -12.62 -10.40
CA ALA A 328 -2.29 -11.55 -11.09
C ALA A 328 -3.46 -12.11 -11.92
N SER A 329 -4.60 -11.43 -11.88
CA SER A 329 -5.79 -11.75 -12.67
C SER A 329 -6.36 -10.47 -13.28
N LEU A 330 -6.77 -10.53 -14.55
CA LEU A 330 -7.25 -9.37 -15.30
C LEU A 330 -8.62 -9.62 -15.91
N THR A 331 -9.41 -8.55 -15.98
CA THR A 331 -10.69 -8.49 -16.70
C THR A 331 -10.81 -7.17 -17.45
N ALA A 332 -11.58 -7.18 -18.53
CA ALA A 332 -11.94 -6.01 -19.31
C ALA A 332 -13.36 -5.58 -18.92
N ILE A 333 -13.57 -4.28 -18.74
CA ILE A 333 -14.85 -3.68 -18.38
C ILE A 333 -15.32 -2.82 -19.55
N ASP A 334 -16.52 -3.09 -20.07
CA ASP A 334 -17.12 -2.33 -21.17
C ASP A 334 -17.87 -1.07 -20.73
N GLN A 335 -18.46 -0.34 -21.69
CA GLN A 335 -19.14 0.92 -21.43
C GLN A 335 -20.31 0.78 -20.45
N ASP A 336 -21.04 -0.34 -20.50
CA ASP A 336 -22.20 -0.59 -19.63
C ASP A 336 -21.83 -1.33 -18.33
N ASN A 337 -20.53 -1.36 -17.97
CA ASN A 337 -19.97 -2.02 -16.79
C ASN A 337 -20.02 -3.56 -16.80
N PHE A 338 -20.23 -4.18 -17.97
CA PHE A 338 -20.06 -5.63 -18.06
C PHE A 338 -18.59 -5.99 -18.02
N GLU A 339 -18.26 -7.05 -17.31
CA GLU A 339 -16.89 -7.51 -17.09
C GLU A 339 -16.67 -8.86 -17.75
N SER A 340 -15.54 -8.99 -18.45
CA SER A 340 -15.18 -10.19 -19.17
C SER A 340 -14.92 -11.40 -18.25
N THR A 341 -14.68 -12.55 -18.87
CA THR A 341 -14.07 -13.70 -18.19
C THR A 341 -12.65 -13.35 -17.74
N VAL A 342 -12.21 -13.94 -16.62
CA VAL A 342 -10.90 -13.65 -16.02
C VAL A 342 -9.75 -14.24 -16.83
N VAL A 343 -8.69 -13.47 -17.01
CA VAL A 343 -7.38 -13.92 -17.50
C VAL A 343 -6.43 -14.09 -16.32
N GLY A 344 -6.03 -15.32 -16.04
CA GLY A 344 -5.19 -15.68 -14.89
C GLY A 344 -5.70 -16.94 -14.19
N PRO A 345 -5.17 -17.25 -13.00
CA PRO A 345 -4.11 -16.52 -12.28
C PRO A 345 -2.75 -16.63 -12.99
N LEU A 346 -2.08 -15.50 -13.22
CA LEU A 346 -0.74 -15.40 -13.78
C LEU A 346 0.28 -15.28 -12.63
N PRO A 347 1.18 -16.26 -12.45
CA PRO A 347 2.13 -16.24 -11.34
C PRO A 347 3.27 -15.24 -11.57
N PHE A 348 3.68 -14.56 -10.51
CA PHE A 348 4.94 -13.81 -10.42
C PHE A 348 5.43 -13.81 -8.97
N ASN A 349 6.69 -13.44 -8.75
CA ASN A 349 7.22 -13.28 -7.40
C ASN A 349 7.56 -11.83 -7.10
N LEU A 350 7.38 -11.42 -5.85
CA LEU A 350 7.94 -10.19 -5.32
C LEU A 350 8.93 -10.54 -4.22
N ARG A 351 10.12 -9.94 -4.28
CA ARG A 351 11.06 -9.95 -3.16
C ARG A 351 11.76 -8.62 -3.05
N THR A 352 11.46 -7.89 -2.00
CA THR A 352 12.01 -6.56 -1.70
C THR A 352 13.10 -6.59 -0.64
N VAL A 353 13.34 -7.77 -0.05
CA VAL A 353 14.28 -7.98 1.05
C VAL A 353 15.45 -8.91 0.63
N PRO A 354 16.72 -8.51 0.87
CA PRO A 354 17.18 -7.23 1.39
C PRO A 354 16.89 -6.07 0.41
N ALA A 355 16.82 -4.86 0.94
CA ALA A 355 16.64 -3.67 0.12
C ALA A 355 17.88 -3.41 -0.76
N ASN A 356 17.66 -2.74 -1.90
CA ASN A 356 18.77 -2.27 -2.73
C ASN A 356 19.70 -1.38 -1.89
N PRO A 357 21.03 -1.54 -1.95
CA PRO A 357 21.95 -0.69 -1.20
C PRO A 357 21.75 0.80 -1.52
N MET A 358 21.74 1.64 -0.49
CA MET A 358 21.68 3.10 -0.64
C MET A 358 23.05 3.69 -0.31
N ILE A 359 23.73 4.20 -1.34
CA ILE A 359 25.02 4.88 -1.20
C ILE A 359 24.80 6.21 -0.48
N VAL A 360 25.49 6.40 0.65
CA VAL A 360 25.42 7.61 1.47
C VAL A 360 26.59 8.56 1.19
N SER A 361 27.73 8.01 0.76
CA SER A 361 28.92 8.76 0.38
C SER A 361 29.69 8.02 -0.72
N PRO A 362 30.26 8.70 -1.74
CA PRO A 362 30.07 10.12 -2.04
C PRO A 362 28.62 10.43 -2.44
N LYS A 363 28.27 11.73 -2.46
CA LYS A 363 27.05 12.17 -3.17
C LYS A 363 27.35 12.23 -4.67
N SER A 364 26.34 11.96 -5.51
CA SER A 364 26.53 12.04 -6.95
C SER A 364 26.86 13.47 -7.38
N GLY A 365 27.86 13.62 -8.27
CA GLY A 365 28.41 14.91 -8.70
C GLY A 365 29.39 15.56 -7.73
N SER A 366 29.72 14.92 -6.61
CA SER A 366 30.69 15.48 -5.65
C SER A 366 32.14 15.34 -6.12
N THR A 367 33.02 16.15 -5.52
CA THR A 367 34.47 16.04 -5.71
C THR A 367 35.08 15.33 -4.50
N LEU A 368 35.83 14.27 -4.76
CA LEU A 368 36.71 13.63 -3.78
C LEU A 368 38.16 14.08 -4.04
N TRP A 369 38.96 14.11 -2.98
CA TRP A 369 40.32 14.63 -3.00
C TRP A 369 41.32 13.54 -2.64
N GLY A 370 42.42 13.46 -3.38
CA GLY A 370 43.51 12.50 -3.17
C GLY A 370 43.63 11.50 -4.33
N THR A 371 44.00 10.27 -4.01
CA THR A 371 44.27 9.20 -4.99
C THR A 371 43.32 8.00 -4.86
N HIS A 372 42.39 8.05 -3.91
CA HIS A 372 41.39 7.01 -3.68
C HIS A 372 40.01 7.62 -3.46
N GLY A 373 38.97 6.92 -3.91
CA GLY A 373 37.58 7.19 -3.52
C GLY A 373 37.16 6.24 -2.40
N THR A 374 36.60 6.78 -1.32
CA THR A 374 35.89 5.96 -0.33
C THR A 374 34.39 6.08 -0.56
N ILE A 375 33.74 4.93 -0.70
CA ILE A 375 32.32 4.79 -0.92
C ILE A 375 31.73 4.05 0.27
N GLU A 376 30.62 4.55 0.81
CA GLU A 376 29.90 3.97 1.94
C GLU A 376 28.41 3.90 1.59
N TRP A 377 27.76 2.82 1.99
CA TRP A 377 26.31 2.62 1.86
C TRP A 377 25.72 2.14 3.18
N LEU A 378 24.39 2.14 3.27
CA LEU A 378 23.72 1.61 4.45
C LEU A 378 23.92 0.10 4.56
N ASP A 379 24.42 -0.33 5.72
CA ASP A 379 24.60 -1.72 6.10
C ASP A 379 23.26 -2.42 6.40
N SER A 380 23.21 -3.74 6.26
CA SER A 380 22.03 -4.55 6.57
C SER A 380 22.40 -5.96 7.03
N ASP A 381 21.77 -6.40 8.12
CA ASP A 381 21.89 -7.74 8.69
C ASP A 381 21.24 -8.85 7.84
N GLN A 382 20.51 -8.47 6.78
CA GLN A 382 19.85 -9.38 5.83
C GLN A 382 20.76 -9.71 4.62
N VAL A 383 21.99 -9.21 4.62
CA VAL A 383 22.95 -9.33 3.52
C VAL A 383 24.10 -10.24 3.96
N ASP A 384 24.49 -11.18 3.09
CA ASP A 384 25.69 -12.01 3.28
C ASP A 384 26.95 -11.30 2.78
N HIS A 385 26.86 -10.69 1.59
CA HIS A 385 27.91 -9.85 0.99
C HIS A 385 27.34 -8.91 -0.08
N TYR A 386 28.18 -8.00 -0.55
CA TYR A 386 27.89 -7.02 -1.59
C TYR A 386 28.75 -7.30 -2.83
N ASP A 387 28.13 -7.24 -4.00
CA ASP A 387 28.83 -7.22 -5.30
C ASP A 387 28.93 -5.77 -5.79
N LEU A 388 30.15 -5.25 -5.93
CA LEU A 388 30.39 -3.87 -6.35
C LEU A 388 31.03 -3.77 -7.73
N GLN A 389 30.86 -2.61 -8.36
CA GLN A 389 31.51 -2.26 -9.62
C GLN A 389 31.95 -0.78 -9.59
N LEU A 390 33.21 -0.56 -9.95
CA LEU A 390 33.80 0.76 -10.21
C LEU A 390 34.15 0.87 -11.70
N ALA A 391 33.79 1.97 -12.35
CA ALA A 391 33.95 2.18 -13.79
C ALA A 391 34.39 3.61 -14.15
N ARG A 392 34.97 3.77 -15.35
CA ARG A 392 35.27 5.09 -15.95
C ARG A 392 34.07 5.70 -16.70
N ASN A 393 33.03 4.91 -16.99
CA ASN A 393 31.87 5.36 -17.75
C ASN A 393 30.54 4.91 -17.11
N PRO A 394 29.44 5.66 -17.35
CA PRO A 394 28.15 5.41 -16.69
C PRO A 394 27.46 4.12 -17.14
N GLU A 395 27.82 3.56 -18.29
CA GLU A 395 27.28 2.28 -18.79
C GLU A 395 27.95 1.06 -18.12
N PHE A 396 29.01 1.27 -17.33
CA PHE A 396 29.79 0.21 -16.68
C PHE A 396 30.38 -0.80 -17.69
N THR A 397 30.86 -0.29 -18.84
CA THR A 397 31.54 -1.12 -19.86
C THR A 397 33.06 -1.04 -19.77
N ASP A 398 33.63 0.05 -19.23
CA ASP A 398 35.05 0.18 -18.85
C ASP A 398 35.19 0.08 -17.32
N LEU A 399 35.27 -1.16 -16.84
CA LEU A 399 35.39 -1.47 -15.42
C LEU A 399 36.84 -1.32 -14.95
N ILE A 400 37.00 -0.62 -13.83
CA ILE A 400 38.27 -0.52 -13.10
C ILE A 400 38.37 -1.62 -12.05
N ASP A 401 37.25 -1.88 -11.35
CA ASP A 401 37.22 -2.88 -10.30
C ASP A 401 35.84 -3.54 -10.18
N ARG A 402 35.85 -4.79 -9.72
CA ARG A 402 34.69 -5.60 -9.36
C ARG A 402 35.08 -6.52 -8.21
N GLN A 403 34.42 -6.37 -7.07
CA GLN A 403 34.71 -7.16 -5.89
C GLN A 403 33.45 -7.68 -5.21
N GLN A 404 33.65 -8.69 -4.36
CA GLN A 404 32.67 -9.16 -3.39
C GLN A 404 33.22 -8.85 -2.00
N ILE A 405 32.48 -8.07 -1.22
CA ILE A 405 32.92 -7.64 0.12
C ILE A 405 31.78 -7.77 1.12
N LYS A 406 32.10 -7.89 2.41
CA LYS A 406 31.09 -7.98 3.47
C LYS A 406 30.75 -6.64 4.08
N GLU A 407 31.73 -5.75 4.15
CA GLU A 407 31.60 -4.44 4.75
C GLU A 407 30.78 -3.51 3.84
N ALA A 408 29.94 -2.67 4.45
CA ALA A 408 29.19 -1.63 3.74
C ALA A 408 30.05 -0.40 3.37
N ARG A 409 31.33 -0.63 3.09
CA ARG A 409 32.35 0.38 2.78
C ARG A 409 33.38 -0.19 1.82
N TYR A 410 33.71 0.60 0.81
CA TYR A 410 34.72 0.28 -0.18
C TYR A 410 35.69 1.45 -0.37
N THR A 411 36.97 1.15 -0.48
CA THR A 411 38.01 2.11 -0.88
C THR A 411 38.58 1.65 -2.20
N SER A 412 38.57 2.53 -3.20
CA SER A 412 39.08 2.21 -4.53
C SER A 412 40.59 1.92 -4.52
N PRO A 413 41.11 1.20 -5.53
CA PRO A 413 42.51 1.25 -5.91
C PRO A 413 43.01 2.68 -6.14
N GLU A 414 44.31 2.84 -6.40
CA GLU A 414 44.86 4.14 -6.77
C GLU A 414 44.28 4.59 -8.13
N LEU A 415 43.72 5.79 -8.14
CA LEU A 415 43.02 6.36 -9.28
C LEU A 415 43.72 7.65 -9.72
N GLN A 416 43.77 7.84 -11.04
CA GLN A 416 44.17 9.11 -11.63
C GLN A 416 43.06 10.16 -11.46
N PRO A 417 43.36 11.46 -11.54
CA PRO A 417 42.33 12.48 -11.59
C PRO A 417 41.34 12.22 -12.74
N GLY A 418 40.04 12.34 -12.46
CA GLY A 418 38.99 12.00 -13.43
C GLY A 418 37.63 11.73 -12.80
N THR A 419 36.64 11.46 -13.63
CA THR A 419 35.28 11.11 -13.20
C THR A 419 35.11 9.59 -13.15
N TYR A 420 34.50 9.11 -12.07
CA TYR A 420 34.30 7.69 -11.81
C TYR A 420 32.85 7.39 -11.44
N TYR A 421 32.43 6.17 -11.74
CA TYR A 421 31.07 5.68 -11.52
C TYR A 421 31.11 4.42 -10.65
N PHE A 422 30.24 4.34 -9.66
CA PHE A 422 30.12 3.18 -8.79
C PHE A 422 28.69 2.74 -8.62
N ARG A 423 28.50 1.43 -8.56
CA ARG A 423 27.24 0.80 -8.17
C ARG A 423 27.52 -0.46 -7.36
N VAL A 424 26.60 -0.80 -6.49
CA VAL A 424 26.69 -1.98 -5.64
C VAL A 424 25.32 -2.64 -5.52
N LYS A 425 25.27 -3.97 -5.45
CA LYS A 425 24.06 -4.73 -5.15
C LYS A 425 24.33 -5.64 -3.95
N ALA A 426 23.30 -5.92 -3.18
CA ALA A 426 23.38 -6.85 -2.06
C ALA A 426 23.08 -8.28 -2.52
N VAL A 427 23.71 -9.24 -1.83
CA VAL A 427 23.49 -10.66 -2.00
C VAL A 427 23.06 -11.25 -0.64
N ALA A 428 21.89 -11.85 -0.61
CA ALA A 428 21.34 -12.49 0.59
C ALA A 428 21.95 -13.89 0.81
N PRO A 429 21.86 -14.47 2.03
CA PRO A 429 22.43 -15.79 2.34
C PRO A 429 21.91 -16.94 1.48
N ASP A 430 20.69 -16.83 0.93
CA ASP A 430 20.09 -17.81 0.03
C ASP A 430 20.43 -17.58 -1.45
N GLY A 431 21.36 -16.67 -1.74
CA GLY A 431 21.84 -16.35 -3.08
C GLY A 431 20.97 -15.35 -3.84
N PHE A 432 19.91 -14.81 -3.25
CA PHE A 432 19.13 -13.76 -3.89
C PHE A 432 19.95 -12.47 -4.02
N THR A 433 19.97 -11.90 -5.22
CA THR A 433 20.66 -10.64 -5.50
C THR A 433 19.66 -9.49 -5.68
N THR A 434 19.92 -8.33 -5.08
CA THR A 434 19.12 -7.13 -5.34
C THR A 434 19.35 -6.58 -6.75
N LEU A 435 18.62 -5.52 -7.12
CA LEU A 435 19.07 -4.66 -8.22
C LEU A 435 20.34 -3.91 -7.77
N TYR A 436 21.11 -3.40 -8.73
CA TYR A 436 22.16 -2.43 -8.40
C TYR A 436 21.54 -1.18 -7.78
N SER A 437 22.28 -0.56 -6.86
CA SER A 437 22.03 0.78 -6.37
C SER A 437 21.90 1.76 -7.54
N ILE A 438 21.25 2.90 -7.29
CA ILE A 438 21.38 4.05 -8.18
C ILE A 438 22.89 4.36 -8.29
N PRO A 439 23.47 4.41 -9.50
CA PRO A 439 24.89 4.69 -9.66
C PRO A 439 25.24 6.07 -9.10
N VAL A 440 26.37 6.15 -8.40
CA VAL A 440 26.96 7.42 -8.00
C VAL A 440 28.10 7.78 -8.93
N ALA A 441 28.18 9.05 -9.33
CA ALA A 441 29.32 9.60 -10.05
C ALA A 441 30.08 10.58 -9.15
N TRP A 442 31.41 10.56 -9.18
CA TRP A 442 32.23 11.58 -8.50
C TRP A 442 33.46 11.92 -9.32
N THR A 443 33.97 13.12 -9.11
CA THR A 443 35.24 13.56 -9.69
C THR A 443 36.33 13.43 -8.65
N LEU A 444 37.39 12.72 -8.96
CA LEU A 444 38.61 12.68 -8.14
C LEU A 444 39.55 13.80 -8.59
N LYS A 445 39.94 14.66 -7.66
CA LYS A 445 40.98 15.69 -7.85
C LYS A 445 42.18 15.40 -6.96
N PRO A 446 43.40 15.80 -7.37
CA PRO A 446 44.58 15.64 -6.52
C PRO A 446 44.39 16.39 -5.20
N ALA A 447 45.00 15.93 -4.11
CA ALA A 447 45.10 16.66 -2.85
C ALA A 447 46.58 17.04 -2.61
N PRO A 448 46.85 18.20 -1.98
CA PRO A 448 48.22 18.56 -1.64
C PRO A 448 48.75 17.58 -0.58
N LYS A 449 50.03 17.23 -0.71
CA LYS A 449 50.75 16.41 0.27
C LYS A 449 51.78 17.29 0.97
N MET A 450 51.91 17.12 2.28
CA MET A 450 52.90 17.83 3.08
C MET A 450 53.53 16.82 4.04
N ASP A 451 54.85 16.67 3.93
CA ASP A 451 55.62 15.79 4.80
C ASP A 451 56.01 16.52 6.10
N GLY A 452 56.43 15.78 7.12
CA GLY A 452 56.93 16.35 8.37
C GLY A 452 58.21 17.18 8.15
N MET A 453 58.35 18.29 8.89
CA MET A 453 59.42 19.27 8.67
C MET A 453 60.18 19.57 9.97
N GLU A 454 61.49 19.74 9.89
CA GLU A 454 62.33 20.23 11.00
C GLU A 454 62.96 21.57 10.64
N ALA A 455 63.05 22.47 11.63
CA ALA A 455 63.73 23.76 11.50
C ALA A 455 64.61 24.04 12.73
N THR A 456 65.42 25.09 12.68
CA THR A 456 66.27 25.54 13.80
C THR A 456 66.02 27.03 14.05
N ALA A 457 65.97 27.45 15.31
CA ALA A 457 65.57 28.80 15.73
C ALA A 457 66.51 29.94 15.28
N ASN A 458 67.62 29.64 14.61
CA ASN A 458 68.58 30.60 14.08
C ASN A 458 68.43 30.90 12.58
N GLN A 459 67.45 30.28 11.92
CA GLN A 459 67.14 30.52 10.51
C GLN A 459 65.64 30.61 10.30
N ARG A 460 65.24 31.30 9.22
CA ARG A 460 63.83 31.34 8.81
C ARG A 460 63.42 29.98 8.28
N PRO A 461 62.41 29.31 8.85
CA PRO A 461 61.96 28.03 8.32
C PRO A 461 61.51 28.17 6.87
N THR A 462 61.91 27.21 6.03
CA THR A 462 61.43 27.11 4.64
C THR A 462 60.58 25.87 4.52
N LEU A 463 59.33 26.05 4.13
CA LEU A 463 58.36 24.99 3.88
C LEU A 463 58.35 24.68 2.39
N GLN A 464 58.33 23.40 2.02
CA GLN A 464 58.27 22.93 0.63
C GLN A 464 57.27 21.79 0.50
N TRP A 465 56.55 21.74 -0.63
CA TRP A 465 55.57 20.70 -0.93
C TRP A 465 55.55 20.38 -2.43
N PRO A 466 55.10 19.19 -2.85
CA PRO A 466 54.95 18.88 -4.28
C PRO A 466 53.84 19.71 -4.95
N ALA A 467 54.02 20.07 -6.22
CA ALA A 467 52.95 20.69 -7.02
C ALA A 467 51.81 19.68 -7.27
N MET A 468 50.56 20.12 -7.15
CA MET A 468 49.37 19.32 -7.47
C MET A 468 49.18 19.17 -8.98
N ALA A 469 49.17 20.28 -9.71
CA ALA A 469 49.17 20.38 -11.17
C ALA A 469 49.45 21.83 -11.60
N ASP A 470 49.64 22.07 -12.89
CA ASP A 470 49.79 23.42 -13.44
C ASP A 470 48.54 24.28 -13.16
N GLY A 471 48.76 25.55 -12.80
CA GLY A 471 47.68 26.51 -12.54
C GLY A 471 47.04 26.44 -11.15
N TRP A 472 47.56 25.60 -10.24
CA TRP A 472 47.16 25.55 -8.83
C TRP A 472 47.97 26.53 -7.98
N ALA A 473 47.27 27.24 -7.10
CA ALA A 473 47.86 28.03 -6.02
C ALA A 473 47.62 27.35 -4.67
N TYR A 474 48.26 27.84 -3.61
CA TYR A 474 48.17 27.25 -2.27
C TYR A 474 47.85 28.28 -1.20
N ASP A 475 46.93 27.94 -0.32
CA ASP A 475 46.81 28.62 0.96
C ASP A 475 47.58 27.81 2.01
N LEU A 476 48.37 28.50 2.84
CA LEU A 476 49.28 27.91 3.81
C LEU A 476 49.06 28.57 5.17
N GLN A 477 48.88 27.73 6.20
CA GLN A 477 48.79 28.18 7.58
C GLN A 477 49.82 27.49 8.47
N VAL A 478 50.45 28.27 9.33
CA VAL A 478 51.32 27.81 10.42
C VAL A 478 50.77 28.38 11.72
N ALA A 479 50.63 27.55 12.75
CA ALA A 479 50.12 27.95 14.07
C ALA A 479 50.99 27.42 15.21
N SER A 480 50.97 28.11 16.36
CA SER A 480 51.62 27.63 17.58
C SER A 480 50.77 26.62 18.35
N ASP A 481 49.49 26.48 18.00
CA ASP A 481 48.56 25.52 18.58
C ASP A 481 47.96 24.59 17.51
N LYS A 482 47.50 23.42 17.95
CA LYS A 482 46.97 22.38 17.05
C LYS A 482 45.63 22.75 16.37
N ASP A 483 44.88 23.66 16.97
CA ASP A 483 43.53 24.03 16.54
C ASP A 483 43.55 25.23 15.57
N PHE A 484 44.75 25.75 15.27
CA PHE A 484 44.98 26.92 14.42
C PHE A 484 44.28 28.18 14.93
N GLY A 485 44.18 28.34 16.26
CA GLY A 485 43.65 29.54 16.91
C GLY A 485 44.66 30.69 17.02
N GLN A 486 45.95 30.36 17.03
CA GLN A 486 47.09 31.28 17.08
C GLN A 486 47.95 31.11 15.83
N LEU A 487 47.52 31.76 14.76
CA LEU A 487 48.24 31.75 13.49
C LEU A 487 49.52 32.58 13.58
N VAL A 488 50.60 31.98 13.11
CA VAL A 488 51.92 32.59 12.91
C VAL A 488 52.12 32.94 11.43
N VAL A 489 51.55 32.14 10.53
CA VAL A 489 51.51 32.38 9.08
C VAL A 489 50.09 32.10 8.59
N ASP A 490 49.56 32.99 7.76
CA ASP A 490 48.32 32.78 7.00
C ASP A 490 48.49 33.39 5.61
N GLN A 491 49.00 32.59 4.67
CA GLN A 491 49.25 33.00 3.30
C GLN A 491 48.18 32.42 2.38
N GLN A 492 47.76 33.21 1.40
CA GLN A 492 46.72 32.80 0.45
C GLN A 492 47.22 32.95 -0.99
N GLY A 493 46.79 32.03 -1.84
CA GLY A 493 47.06 32.10 -3.28
C GLY A 493 48.54 32.05 -3.67
N LEU A 494 49.39 31.35 -2.90
CA LEU A 494 50.80 31.17 -3.23
C LEU A 494 50.94 30.42 -4.57
N PRO A 495 51.57 31.02 -5.59
CA PRO A 495 51.75 30.37 -6.90
C PRO A 495 52.93 29.40 -6.92
N THR A 496 53.73 29.39 -5.84
CA THR A 496 54.93 28.57 -5.69
C THR A 496 54.69 27.37 -4.78
N THR A 497 55.56 26.38 -4.90
CA THR A 497 55.57 25.16 -4.07
C THR A 497 56.52 25.25 -2.86
N SER A 498 56.88 26.48 -2.49
CA SER A 498 57.73 26.76 -1.34
C SER A 498 57.37 28.10 -0.73
N TYR A 499 57.51 28.21 0.59
CA TYR A 499 57.36 29.45 1.33
C TYR A 499 58.42 29.54 2.45
N THR A 500 59.17 30.64 2.47
CA THR A 500 60.09 30.96 3.57
C THR A 500 59.40 31.91 4.51
N LEU A 501 59.36 31.57 5.80
CA LEU A 501 58.75 32.41 6.82
C LEU A 501 59.48 33.76 6.90
N GLU A 502 58.72 34.83 7.13
CA GLU A 502 59.29 36.19 7.25
C GLU A 502 60.12 36.32 8.52
N ASP A 503 59.63 35.75 9.63
CA ASP A 503 60.24 35.79 10.94
C ASP A 503 60.95 34.48 11.32
N MET A 504 61.95 34.61 12.20
CA MET A 504 62.49 33.46 12.91
C MET A 504 61.50 32.99 13.97
N LEU A 505 61.36 31.67 14.12
CA LEU A 505 60.51 31.10 15.14
C LEU A 505 61.31 30.74 16.39
N ALA A 506 60.69 30.92 17.56
CA ALA A 506 61.23 30.43 18.80
C ALA A 506 61.32 28.89 18.79
N ALA A 507 62.18 28.32 19.63
CA ALA A 507 62.26 26.89 19.78
C ALA A 507 60.91 26.35 20.31
N GLY A 508 60.37 25.33 19.66
CA GLY A 508 59.04 24.82 19.97
C GLY A 508 58.43 24.00 18.85
N THR A 509 57.18 23.61 19.07
CA THR A 509 56.38 22.82 18.13
C THR A 509 55.33 23.69 17.48
N TYR A 510 55.27 23.66 16.16
CA TYR A 510 54.28 24.38 15.35
C TYR A 510 53.47 23.40 14.51
N HIS A 511 52.27 23.81 14.13
CA HIS A 511 51.35 23.03 13.31
C HIS A 511 51.18 23.68 11.95
N VAL A 512 51.29 22.89 10.88
CA VAL A 512 51.27 23.36 9.49
C VAL A 512 50.15 22.67 8.74
N ARG A 513 49.38 23.42 7.95
CA ARG A 513 48.40 22.86 7.01
C ARG A 513 48.40 23.64 5.71
N ILE A 514 48.09 22.94 4.63
CA ILE A 514 48.04 23.50 3.28
C ILE A 514 46.75 23.07 2.57
N ARG A 515 46.24 23.89 1.67
CA ARG A 515 45.18 23.50 0.72
C ARG A 515 45.47 24.05 -0.66
N GLY A 516 45.04 23.32 -1.68
CA GLY A 516 45.14 23.75 -3.07
C GLY A 516 43.94 24.58 -3.49
N VAL A 517 44.19 25.65 -4.23
CA VAL A 517 43.20 26.55 -4.83
C VAL A 517 43.33 26.49 -6.34
N GLU A 518 42.28 26.02 -7.02
CA GLU A 518 42.19 26.03 -8.48
C GLU A 518 41.48 27.31 -8.96
N ASN A 519 41.99 27.92 -10.03
CA ASN A 519 41.38 29.09 -10.66
C ASN A 519 39.93 28.76 -11.10
N GLY A 520 38.93 29.29 -10.38
CA GLY A 520 37.51 29.12 -10.70
C GLY A 520 36.68 28.22 -9.76
N GLN A 521 37.27 27.74 -8.65
CA GLN A 521 36.67 26.78 -7.69
C GLN A 521 36.45 25.38 -8.31
N PRO A 522 36.77 24.29 -7.58
CA PRO A 522 36.78 24.16 -6.12
C PRO A 522 38.17 24.20 -5.45
N VAL A 523 38.19 24.60 -4.16
CA VAL A 523 39.34 24.55 -3.25
C VAL A 523 39.39 23.19 -2.55
N SER A 524 40.59 22.64 -2.34
CA SER A 524 40.74 21.38 -1.58
C SER A 524 40.43 21.60 -0.08
N PRO A 525 40.04 20.55 0.65
CA PRO A 525 40.14 20.56 2.10
C PRO A 525 41.58 20.88 2.53
N TRP A 526 41.71 21.45 3.73
CA TRP A 526 43.00 21.52 4.40
C TRP A 526 43.56 20.12 4.62
N THR A 527 44.86 19.94 4.42
CA THR A 527 45.55 18.73 4.87
C THR A 527 45.38 18.55 6.38
N PRO A 528 45.40 17.31 6.89
CA PRO A 528 45.59 17.08 8.31
C PRO A 528 46.80 17.88 8.84
N PRO A 529 46.71 18.48 10.04
CA PRO A 529 47.81 19.25 10.60
C PRO A 529 49.10 18.42 10.68
N GLN A 530 50.16 18.91 10.05
CA GLN A 530 51.51 18.36 10.16
C GLN A 530 52.27 19.09 11.26
N THR A 531 53.26 18.43 11.86
CA THR A 531 54.09 19.02 12.91
C THR A 531 55.41 19.55 12.33
N MET A 532 55.78 20.76 12.71
CA MET A 532 57.10 21.33 12.50
C MET A 532 57.79 21.58 13.83
N THR A 533 58.94 20.94 14.05
CA THR A 533 59.75 21.16 15.26
C THR A 533 60.87 22.15 14.99
N VAL A 534 60.87 23.26 15.71
CA VAL A 534 61.95 24.26 15.70
C VAL A 534 62.90 23.94 16.85
N LYS A 535 64.08 23.41 16.52
CA LYS A 535 65.14 23.12 17.48
C LYS A 535 65.76 24.42 18.01
N PRO A 536 66.18 24.48 19.29
CA PRO A 536 66.92 25.63 19.80
C PRO A 536 68.18 25.88 18.99
N LYS A 537 68.61 27.15 18.92
CA LYS A 537 69.88 27.51 18.28
C LYS A 537 71.01 26.70 18.93
N PRO A 538 71.91 26.07 18.17
CA PRO A 538 73.10 25.44 18.74
C PRO A 538 73.93 26.50 19.47
N LEU A 539 74.32 26.20 20.72
CA LEU A 539 75.11 27.10 21.57
C LEU A 539 76.34 27.60 20.81
N GLY A 540 76.51 28.92 20.76
CA GLY A 540 77.68 29.53 20.12
C GLY A 540 78.95 29.28 20.94
N TRP A 541 80.13 29.33 20.29
CA TRP A 541 81.42 29.20 20.98
C TRP A 541 81.61 30.26 22.08
N GLU A 542 81.01 31.44 21.92
CA GLU A 542 81.02 32.52 22.92
C GLU A 542 80.16 32.18 24.17
N GLU A 543 79.01 31.53 23.99
CA GLU A 543 78.15 31.11 25.11
C GLU A 543 78.73 29.90 25.85
N LEU A 544 79.40 28.99 25.11
CA LEU A 544 80.21 27.93 25.71
C LEU A 544 81.42 28.49 26.48
N PHE A 545 82.05 29.56 25.96
CA PHE A 545 83.12 30.28 26.66
C PHE A 545 82.62 30.97 27.93
N PHE A 546 81.48 31.68 27.88
CA PHE A 546 80.88 32.32 29.05
C PHE A 546 80.40 31.30 30.08
N GLY A 547 79.86 30.15 29.65
CA GLY A 547 79.50 29.03 30.52
C GLY A 547 80.72 28.41 31.21
N ALA A 548 81.84 28.26 30.50
CA ALA A 548 83.09 27.77 31.06
C ALA A 548 83.75 28.78 32.02
N VAL A 549 83.70 30.08 31.70
CA VAL A 549 84.24 31.16 32.55
C VAL A 549 83.41 31.34 33.83
N THR A 550 82.08 31.21 33.76
CA THR A 550 81.20 31.25 34.94
C THR A 550 81.36 30.01 35.81
N LEU A 551 81.52 28.80 35.24
CA LEU A 551 81.90 27.62 36.03
C LEU A 551 83.30 27.73 36.65
N GLY A 552 84.25 28.33 35.94
CA GLY A 552 85.60 28.59 36.46
C GLY A 552 85.64 29.63 37.60
N LEU A 553 84.73 30.60 37.61
CA LEU A 553 84.57 31.60 38.68
C LEU A 553 83.78 31.10 39.89
N ILE A 554 83.00 30.02 39.76
CA ILE A 554 82.28 29.38 40.88
C ILE A 554 83.14 28.31 41.57
N LEU A 555 84.19 27.82 40.91
CA LEU A 555 85.15 26.83 41.45
C LEU A 555 86.44 27.46 42.03
N LEU A 556 86.50 28.79 42.10
CA LEU A 556 87.54 29.61 42.75
C LEU A 556 86.93 30.32 43.95
#